data_AF-A0A257VFB5-F1
#
_entry.id   AF-A0A257VFB5-F1
#
_cell.length_a   1.000
_cell.length_b   1.000
_cell.length_c   1.000
_cell.angle_alpha   90.00
_cell.angle_beta   90.00
_cell.angle_gamma   90.00
#
_symmetry.space_group_name_H-M   'P 1'
#
loop_
_entity.id
_entity.type
_entity.pdbx_description
1 polymer ?
#
loop_
_entity_poly.entity_id
_entity_poly.type
_entity_poly.pdbx_seq_one_letter_code
_entity_poly.pdbx_strand_id
1 'polypeptide(L)'
;GRVKKGTQARIGQIRGADFTIMGDVVVFGRDDRRRSGAAGVVVPGAGGVGGMKNNEAKAVDVLNFRMVDNESSEIVMAGEARGESKRSSRGGFAGVFVGGVGAGGGVDFTAANFAETIIGEAVMDACDKLAAQVNGQAGSVSSTRQIDIEGRVAAVEGGSVYINVGSSSGVQVGDTFEVSRIVKEVKDPVTKEVLDVVTAPVGSLKITSVREKIAIGSFSGGQPPKEGDRVEKK
;
A
#
# COMPACT_ATOMS: atom_id res chain seq x y z
N GLY A 1 -36.55 -34.90 -11.41
CA GLY A 1 -35.39 -34.50 -12.21
C GLY A 1 -34.39 -33.79 -11.33
N ARG A 2 -33.13 -34.23 -11.29
CA ARG A 2 -32.07 -33.61 -10.49
C ARG A 2 -31.61 -32.32 -11.16
N VAL A 3 -31.95 -31.16 -10.60
CA VAL A 3 -31.43 -29.87 -11.05
C VAL A 3 -30.20 -29.52 -10.22
N LYS A 4 -29.05 -29.40 -10.88
CA LYS A 4 -27.82 -28.87 -10.30
C LYS A 4 -28.08 -27.37 -10.04
N LYS A 5 -28.07 -26.92 -8.79
CA LYS A 5 -28.09 -25.48 -8.46
C LYS A 5 -26.87 -24.86 -9.15
N GLY A 6 -27.13 -24.05 -10.17
CA GLY A 6 -26.11 -23.23 -10.81
C GLY A 6 -25.42 -22.39 -9.74
N THR A 7 -24.10 -22.46 -9.73
CA THR A 7 -23.23 -21.59 -8.95
C THR A 7 -23.67 -20.16 -9.21
N GLN A 8 -24.31 -19.52 -8.23
CA GLN A 8 -24.51 -18.08 -8.29
C GLN A 8 -23.12 -17.45 -8.35
N ALA A 9 -22.76 -16.93 -9.51
CA ALA A 9 -21.61 -16.04 -9.62
C ALA A 9 -21.87 -14.88 -8.65
N ARG A 10 -21.00 -14.72 -7.67
CA ARG A 10 -21.06 -13.60 -6.73
C ARG A 10 -20.76 -12.33 -7.53
N ILE A 11 -21.81 -11.68 -8.02
CA ILE A 11 -21.75 -10.33 -8.57
C ILE A 11 -21.35 -9.42 -7.41
N GLY A 12 -20.20 -8.74 -7.51
CA GLY A 12 -19.81 -7.69 -6.57
C GLY A 12 -18.47 -7.83 -5.83
N GLN A 13 -17.58 -8.75 -6.23
CA GLN A 13 -16.20 -8.68 -5.71
C GLN A 13 -15.46 -7.50 -6.35
N ILE A 14 -15.65 -6.30 -5.79
CA ILE A 14 -14.58 -5.30 -5.81
C ILE A 14 -13.38 -6.02 -5.19
N ARG A 15 -12.24 -6.10 -5.89
CA ARG A 15 -10.99 -6.48 -5.24
C ARG A 15 -10.78 -5.48 -4.11
N GLY A 16 -11.01 -5.89 -2.88
CA GLY A 16 -10.67 -5.09 -1.71
C GLY A 16 -9.18 -4.81 -1.76
N ALA A 17 -8.78 -3.57 -1.52
CA ALA A 17 -7.37 -3.29 -1.29
C ALA A 17 -6.98 -3.95 0.03
N ASP A 18 -5.84 -4.64 0.05
CA ASP A 18 -5.29 -5.23 1.28
C ASP A 18 -4.82 -4.12 2.24
N PHE A 19 -4.36 -3.01 1.68
CA PHE A 19 -3.87 -1.86 2.43
C PHE A 19 -4.61 -0.58 2.03
N THR A 20 -4.95 0.24 3.02
CA THR A 20 -5.44 1.61 2.82
C THR A 20 -4.37 2.61 3.23
N ILE A 21 -3.99 3.51 2.32
CA ILE A 21 -3.15 4.66 2.65
C ILE A 21 -4.06 5.84 2.99
N MET A 22 -3.83 6.43 4.16
CA MET A 22 -4.47 7.65 4.61
C MET A 22 -3.39 8.67 4.97
N GLY A 23 -3.66 9.94 4.75
CA GLY A 23 -2.70 10.98 5.09
C GLY A 23 -3.35 12.34 5.28
N ASP A 24 -2.52 13.27 5.74
CA ASP A 24 -2.85 14.66 5.95
C ASP A 24 -1.79 15.56 5.30
N VAL A 25 -2.24 16.71 4.79
CA VAL A 25 -1.37 17.76 4.28
C VAL A 25 -0.98 18.64 5.46
N VAL A 26 0.29 18.56 5.87
CA VAL A 26 0.81 19.24 7.07
C VAL A 26 1.22 20.67 6.73
N VAL A 27 1.89 20.84 5.60
CA VAL A 27 2.39 22.13 5.14
C VAL A 27 2.03 22.27 3.69
N PHE A 28 1.36 23.38 3.36
CA PHE A 28 1.07 23.74 1.98
C PHE A 28 1.23 25.24 1.84
N GLY A 29 2.16 25.69 0.99
CA GLY A 29 2.30 27.12 0.75
C GLY A 29 3.51 27.56 -0.07
N ARG A 30 3.47 28.83 -0.45
CA ARG A 30 4.60 29.54 -1.07
C ARG A 30 5.41 30.29 -0.02
N ASP A 31 6.71 30.11 -0.01
CA ASP A 31 7.70 30.91 0.72
C ASP A 31 8.37 31.88 -0.26
N ASP A 32 7.68 32.98 -0.56
CA ASP A 32 8.21 34.05 -1.44
C ASP A 32 9.14 34.96 -0.63
N ARG A 33 10.45 34.69 -0.67
CA ARG A 33 11.44 35.60 -0.06
C ARG A 33 11.73 36.77 -0.97
N ARG A 34 11.16 37.94 -0.63
CA ARG A 34 11.59 39.22 -1.20
C ARG A 34 12.85 39.71 -0.48
N ARG A 35 14.02 39.49 -1.07
CA ARG A 35 15.27 40.11 -0.60
C ARG A 35 15.37 41.53 -1.17
N SER A 36 14.77 42.51 -0.50
CA SER A 36 14.91 43.93 -0.88
C SER A 36 16.30 44.44 -0.48
N GLY A 37 17.31 44.11 -1.28
CA GLY A 37 18.63 44.73 -1.19
C GLY A 37 18.57 46.16 -1.73
N ALA A 38 18.90 47.12 -0.87
CA ALA A 38 19.23 48.52 -1.13
C ALA A 38 18.27 49.33 -2.04
N ALA A 39 17.53 50.26 -1.42
CA ALA A 39 16.92 51.39 -2.11
C ALA A 39 17.98 52.08 -2.99
N GLY A 40 17.73 52.16 -4.30
CA GLY A 40 18.61 52.85 -5.22
C GLY A 40 18.74 54.32 -4.82
N VAL A 41 19.98 54.76 -4.58
CA VAL A 41 20.28 56.18 -4.38
C VAL A 41 20.17 56.86 -5.74
N VAL A 42 19.18 57.74 -5.90
CA VAL A 42 19.05 58.59 -7.08
C VAL A 42 20.01 59.76 -6.92
N VAL A 43 21.14 59.74 -7.62
CA VAL A 43 22.08 60.87 -7.68
C VAL A 43 21.64 61.80 -8.81
N PRO A 44 21.27 63.07 -8.54
CA PRO A 44 20.90 64.01 -9.60
C PRO A 44 22.10 64.23 -10.54
N GLY A 45 21.94 63.91 -11.83
CA GLY A 45 22.97 64.11 -12.86
C GLY A 45 23.72 62.85 -13.32
N ALA A 46 23.60 61.73 -12.61
CA ALA A 46 24.06 60.41 -13.07
C ALA A 46 22.84 59.50 -13.22
N GLY A 47 22.59 58.98 -14.43
CA GLY A 47 21.43 58.13 -14.71
C GLY A 47 21.26 57.04 -13.65
N GLY A 48 20.05 56.92 -13.10
CA GLY A 48 19.77 56.03 -11.98
C GLY A 48 20.09 54.57 -12.31
N VAL A 49 20.99 53.95 -11.54
CA VAL A 49 21.22 52.50 -11.60
C VAL A 49 20.11 51.83 -10.78
N GLY A 50 19.05 51.41 -11.47
CA GLY A 50 17.94 50.66 -10.87
C GLY A 50 18.45 49.37 -10.23
N GLY A 51 18.21 49.21 -8.93
CA GLY A 51 18.62 48.02 -8.17
C GLY A 51 18.02 46.74 -8.78
N MET A 52 18.88 45.77 -9.08
CA MET A 52 18.49 44.45 -9.57
C MET A 52 17.76 43.69 -8.44
N LYS A 53 16.43 43.62 -8.52
CA LYS A 53 15.61 42.85 -7.58
C LYS A 53 15.69 41.36 -7.94
N ASN A 54 16.44 40.59 -7.17
CA ASN A 54 16.41 39.14 -7.25
C ASN A 54 15.18 38.64 -6.50
N ASN A 55 14.27 37.98 -7.21
CA ASN A 55 13.08 37.38 -6.65
C ASN A 55 13.22 35.85 -6.69
N GLU A 56 13.06 35.22 -5.53
CA GLU A 56 13.01 33.76 -5.40
C GLU A 56 11.58 33.37 -5.01
N ALA A 57 10.98 32.49 -5.80
CA ALA A 57 9.75 31.82 -5.46
C ALA A 57 10.09 30.41 -4.97
N LYS A 58 9.60 30.04 -3.79
CA LYS A 58 9.67 28.67 -3.25
C LYS A 58 8.27 28.18 -2.94
N ALA A 59 7.97 26.92 -3.22
CA ALA A 59 6.79 26.24 -2.70
C ALA A 59 7.21 24.97 -1.95
N VAL A 60 6.45 24.64 -0.93
CA VAL A 60 6.65 23.43 -0.10
C VAL A 60 5.30 22.76 0.09
N ASP A 61 5.29 21.45 -0.10
CA ASP A 61 4.21 20.55 0.28
C ASP A 61 4.75 19.44 1.18
N VAL A 62 4.05 19.13 2.28
CA VAL A 62 4.43 18.07 3.21
C VAL A 62 3.23 17.20 3.47
N LEU A 63 3.35 15.92 3.11
CA LEU A 63 2.34 14.89 3.31
C LEU A 63 2.78 13.97 4.44
N ASN A 64 1.98 13.88 5.50
CA ASN A 64 2.05 12.78 6.44
C ASN A 64 1.14 11.67 5.95
N PHE A 65 1.62 10.43 6.00
CA PHE A 65 0.82 9.29 5.60
C PHE A 65 1.03 8.09 6.52
N ARG A 66 -0.01 7.27 6.59
CA ARG A 66 -0.04 5.97 7.24
C ARG A 66 -0.70 4.97 6.32
N MET A 67 -0.11 3.80 6.24
CA MET A 67 -0.67 2.63 5.57
C MET A 67 -1.24 1.70 6.64
N VAL A 68 -2.48 1.28 6.44
CA VAL A 68 -3.22 0.41 7.37
C VAL A 68 -3.58 -0.88 6.65
N ASP A 69 -3.31 -2.03 7.28
CA ASP A 69 -3.84 -3.31 6.81
C ASP A 69 -5.34 -3.36 7.12
N ASN A 70 -6.15 -3.60 6.10
CA ASN A 70 -7.60 -3.61 6.24
C ASN A 70 -8.12 -4.84 6.99
N GLU A 71 -7.30 -5.88 7.14
CA GLU A 71 -7.68 -7.10 7.85
C GLU A 71 -7.43 -7.00 9.35
N SER A 72 -6.25 -6.53 9.78
CA SER A 72 -5.89 -6.38 11.20
C SER A 72 -6.23 -5.00 11.78
N SER A 73 -6.50 -4.00 10.93
CA SER A 73 -6.60 -2.58 11.31
C SER A 73 -5.33 -2.01 11.94
N GLU A 74 -4.16 -2.64 11.71
CA GLU A 74 -2.88 -2.16 12.22
C GLU A 74 -2.18 -1.24 11.23
N ILE A 75 -1.40 -0.28 11.77
CA ILE A 75 -0.57 0.61 10.97
C ILE A 75 0.72 -0.14 10.60
N VAL A 76 0.84 -0.52 9.34
CA VAL A 76 2.02 -1.25 8.82
C VAL A 76 3.16 -0.32 8.42
N MET A 77 2.86 0.95 8.15
CA MET A 77 3.83 1.98 7.81
C MET A 77 3.28 3.35 8.16
N ALA A 78 4.15 4.24 8.64
CA ALA A 78 3.90 5.67 8.69
C ALA A 78 5.14 6.43 8.21
N GLY A 79 4.93 7.57 7.58
CA GLY A 79 6.02 8.37 7.03
C GLY A 79 5.60 9.81 6.73
N GLU A 80 6.61 10.61 6.43
CA GLU A 80 6.46 11.98 5.93
C GLU A 80 7.14 12.09 4.56
N ALA A 81 6.44 12.66 3.59
CA ALA A 81 6.93 12.95 2.26
C ALA A 81 6.91 14.46 2.02
N ARG A 82 8.09 15.06 1.86
CA ARG A 82 8.28 16.50 1.69
C ARG A 82 8.69 16.83 0.26
N GLY A 83 7.80 17.52 -0.44
CA GLY A 83 8.02 18.08 -1.77
C GLY A 83 8.42 19.55 -1.73
N GLU A 84 9.38 19.95 -2.55
CA GLU A 84 9.79 21.35 -2.67
C GLU A 84 10.07 21.74 -4.13
N SER A 85 9.59 22.92 -4.54
CA SER A 85 10.00 23.54 -5.81
C SER A 85 10.55 24.95 -5.58
N LYS A 86 11.57 25.31 -6.34
CA LYS A 86 12.25 26.62 -6.26
C LYS A 86 12.50 27.14 -7.67
N ARG A 87 12.06 28.38 -7.94
CA ARG A 87 12.36 29.10 -9.19
C ARG A 87 12.95 30.47 -8.86
N SER A 88 14.06 30.81 -9.53
CA SER A 88 14.69 32.12 -9.45
C SER A 88 14.55 32.85 -10.78
N SER A 89 14.13 34.12 -10.75
CA SER A 89 14.09 34.97 -11.95
C SER A 89 14.85 36.27 -11.74
N ARG A 90 15.69 36.63 -12.71
CA ARG A 90 16.29 37.97 -12.84
C ARG A 90 15.35 38.80 -13.73
N GLY A 91 14.54 39.65 -13.10
CA GLY A 91 13.54 40.47 -13.80
C GLY A 91 12.18 40.37 -13.13
N GLY A 92 11.46 41.48 -13.11
CA GLY A 92 10.20 41.64 -12.38
C GLY A 92 9.19 40.51 -12.65
N PHE A 93 8.41 40.21 -11.61
CA PHE A 93 7.42 39.12 -11.47
C PHE A 93 6.30 39.07 -12.54
N ALA A 94 6.36 39.86 -13.62
CA ALA A 94 5.26 40.07 -14.56
C ALA A 94 4.88 38.85 -15.42
N GLY A 95 5.63 37.74 -15.37
CA GLY A 95 5.39 36.56 -16.22
C GLY A 95 5.67 35.20 -15.58
N VAL A 96 5.93 35.11 -14.27
CA VAL A 96 6.24 33.83 -13.60
C VAL A 96 4.95 33.07 -13.19
N PHE A 97 3.77 33.64 -13.45
CA PHE A 97 2.47 33.04 -13.21
C PHE A 97 2.01 32.19 -14.40
N VAL A 98 2.76 31.13 -14.71
CA VAL A 98 2.30 30.11 -15.67
C VAL A 98 1.41 29.14 -14.90
N GLY A 99 0.10 29.33 -15.03
CA GLY A 99 -0.95 28.39 -14.64
C GLY A 99 -1.46 28.45 -13.20
N GLY A 100 -2.70 27.99 -13.00
CA GLY A 100 -3.30 27.69 -11.69
C GLY A 100 -3.37 28.81 -10.63
N VAL A 101 -3.14 30.08 -10.94
CA VAL A 101 -3.34 31.20 -9.99
C VAL A 101 -4.45 32.10 -10.51
N GLY A 102 -5.60 32.07 -9.86
CA GLY A 102 -6.76 32.90 -10.22
C GLY A 102 -6.46 34.39 -10.02
N ALA A 103 -7.18 35.25 -10.75
CA ALA A 103 -7.15 36.70 -10.58
C ALA A 103 -7.60 37.08 -9.15
N GLY A 104 -6.66 37.11 -8.21
CA GLY A 104 -6.93 37.19 -6.78
C GLY A 104 -5.90 36.48 -5.89
N GLY A 105 -4.95 35.74 -6.47
CA GLY A 105 -3.88 35.07 -5.71
C GLY A 105 -4.25 33.71 -5.14
N GLY A 106 -5.44 33.20 -5.45
CA GLY A 106 -5.88 31.84 -5.10
C GLY A 106 -5.25 30.78 -6.01
N VAL A 107 -5.03 29.59 -5.46
CA VAL A 107 -4.56 28.42 -6.20
C VAL A 107 -5.78 27.67 -6.75
N ASP A 108 -5.79 27.44 -8.06
CA ASP A 108 -6.81 26.63 -8.73
C ASP A 108 -6.22 25.25 -9.08
N PHE A 109 -6.61 24.25 -8.30
CA PHE A 109 -6.22 22.85 -8.48
C PHE A 109 -6.89 22.18 -9.69
N THR A 110 -7.93 22.80 -10.26
CA THR A 110 -8.65 22.28 -11.42
C THR A 110 -8.08 22.77 -12.74
N ALA A 111 -7.12 23.70 -12.69
CA ALA A 111 -6.48 24.25 -13.88
C ALA A 111 -5.65 23.18 -14.61
N ALA A 112 -5.82 23.09 -15.94
CA ALA A 112 -5.08 22.14 -16.77
C ALA A 112 -3.55 22.32 -16.71
N ASN A 113 -3.09 23.51 -16.35
CA ASN A 113 -1.68 23.87 -16.17
C ASN A 113 -1.26 23.96 -14.69
N PHE A 114 -2.04 23.40 -13.76
CA PHE A 114 -1.69 23.37 -12.33
C PHE A 114 -0.34 22.69 -12.08
N ALA A 115 -0.06 21.59 -12.78
CA ALA A 115 1.19 20.84 -12.69
C ALA A 115 2.44 21.69 -13.06
N GLU A 116 2.29 22.68 -13.93
CA GLU A 116 3.40 23.55 -14.36
C GLU A 116 3.70 24.67 -13.35
N THR A 117 2.82 24.86 -12.37
CA THR A 117 3.00 25.84 -11.30
C THR A 117 4.03 25.37 -10.30
N ILE A 118 4.71 26.30 -9.63
CA ILE A 118 5.64 25.99 -8.55
C ILE A 118 4.97 25.19 -7.40
N ILE A 119 3.67 25.37 -7.19
CA ILE A 119 2.91 24.62 -6.17
C ILE A 119 2.60 23.21 -6.67
N GLY A 120 2.10 23.07 -7.89
CA GLY A 120 1.82 21.75 -8.48
C GLY A 120 3.08 20.90 -8.60
N GLU A 121 4.22 21.51 -8.94
CA GLU A 121 5.53 20.85 -8.95
C GLU A 121 5.92 20.34 -7.56
N ALA A 122 5.70 21.13 -6.50
CA ALA A 122 5.96 20.69 -5.12
C ALA A 122 5.02 19.56 -4.68
N VAL A 123 3.73 19.59 -5.07
CA VAL A 123 2.76 18.52 -4.78
C VAL A 123 3.13 17.23 -5.51
N MET A 124 3.50 17.30 -6.78
CA MET A 124 3.95 16.12 -7.54
C MET A 124 5.21 15.50 -6.93
N ASP A 125 6.21 16.33 -6.57
CA ASP A 125 7.43 15.87 -5.90
C ASP A 125 7.14 15.21 -4.53
N ALA A 126 6.18 15.74 -3.75
CA ALA A 126 5.75 15.12 -2.50
C ALA A 126 5.10 13.73 -2.75
N CYS A 127 4.20 13.64 -3.74
CA CYS A 127 3.55 12.38 -4.13
C CYS A 127 4.55 11.34 -4.65
N ASP A 128 5.53 11.74 -5.46
CA ASP A 128 6.56 10.84 -5.99
C ASP A 128 7.45 10.29 -4.87
N LYS A 129 7.80 11.13 -3.89
CA LYS A 129 8.55 10.70 -2.70
C LYS A 129 7.73 9.76 -1.81
N LEU A 130 6.44 10.02 -1.63
CA LEU A 130 5.54 9.10 -0.92
C LEU A 130 5.49 7.75 -1.63
N ALA A 131 5.28 7.75 -2.96
CA ALA A 131 5.26 6.53 -3.76
C ALA A 131 6.58 5.77 -3.68
N ALA A 132 7.71 6.46 -3.71
CA ALA A 132 9.03 5.85 -3.56
C ALA A 132 9.23 5.21 -2.17
N GLN A 133 8.78 5.87 -1.09
CA GLN A 133 8.84 5.31 0.27
C GLN A 133 7.96 4.07 0.40
N VAL A 134 6.73 4.13 -0.14
CA VAL A 134 5.80 2.99 -0.15
C VAL A 134 6.38 1.82 -0.95
N ASN A 135 6.87 2.06 -2.16
CA ASN A 135 7.48 1.03 -3.00
C ASN A 135 8.75 0.43 -2.38
N GLY A 136 9.55 1.26 -1.71
CA GLY A 136 10.77 0.83 -1.02
C GLY A 136 10.52 -0.15 0.13
N GLN A 137 9.33 -0.11 0.75
CA GLN A 137 8.95 -1.07 1.80
C GLN A 137 7.87 -2.08 1.38
N ALA A 138 7.34 -2.01 0.16
CA ALA A 138 6.38 -3.00 -0.32
C ALA A 138 6.92 -4.45 -0.22
N GLY A 139 8.25 -4.62 -0.34
CA GLY A 139 8.93 -5.90 -0.14
C GLY A 139 8.94 -6.40 1.32
N SER A 140 8.97 -5.49 2.31
CA SER A 140 8.96 -5.81 3.74
C SER A 140 7.54 -5.92 4.32
N VAL A 141 6.58 -5.16 3.78
CA VAL A 141 5.16 -5.24 4.18
C VAL A 141 4.52 -6.56 3.73
N SER A 142 5.01 -7.15 2.63
CA SER A 142 4.61 -8.48 2.15
C SER A 142 5.08 -9.63 3.06
N SER A 143 6.05 -9.40 3.95
CA SER A 143 6.57 -10.41 4.88
C SER A 143 5.90 -10.42 6.26
N THR A 144 5.02 -9.47 6.56
CA THR A 144 4.27 -9.43 7.83
C THR A 144 2.88 -10.01 7.70
N ARG A 145 2.33 -10.15 6.49
CA ARG A 145 1.29 -11.14 6.24
C ARG A 145 1.94 -12.51 6.23
N GLN A 146 2.07 -13.11 7.41
CA GLN A 146 1.84 -14.54 7.52
C GLN A 146 0.43 -14.70 6.94
N ILE A 147 0.33 -14.99 5.65
CA ILE A 147 -0.94 -15.37 5.07
C ILE A 147 -1.23 -16.68 5.78
N ASP A 148 -2.10 -16.61 6.79
CA ASP A 148 -2.60 -17.78 7.51
C ASP A 148 -3.46 -18.57 6.51
N ILE A 149 -2.77 -19.27 5.61
CA ILE A 149 -3.41 -20.12 4.61
C ILE A 149 -3.81 -21.37 5.36
N GLU A 150 -5.05 -21.34 5.83
CA GLU A 150 -5.69 -22.50 6.39
C GLU A 150 -6.37 -23.33 5.30
N GLY A 151 -6.12 -24.63 5.35
CA GLY A 151 -6.73 -25.61 4.47
C GLY A 151 -7.00 -26.93 5.17
N ARG A 152 -7.41 -27.90 4.37
CA ARG A 152 -7.60 -29.29 4.78
C ARG A 152 -7.02 -30.22 3.75
N VAL A 153 -6.58 -31.39 4.22
CA VAL A 153 -6.21 -32.51 3.37
C VAL A 153 -7.46 -33.04 2.67
N ALA A 154 -7.47 -32.95 1.34
CA ALA A 154 -8.56 -33.40 0.48
C ALA A 154 -8.42 -34.88 0.10
N ALA A 155 -7.18 -35.37 -0.12
CA ALA A 155 -6.89 -36.75 -0.45
C ALA A 155 -5.41 -37.07 -0.17
N VAL A 156 -5.11 -38.35 0.05
CA VAL A 156 -3.73 -38.86 0.18
C VAL A 156 -3.58 -40.06 -0.75
N GLU A 157 -2.83 -39.91 -1.85
CA GLU A 157 -2.64 -40.95 -2.86
C GLU A 157 -1.17 -41.08 -3.24
N GLY A 158 -0.65 -42.31 -3.25
CA GLY A 158 0.70 -42.60 -3.73
C GLY A 158 1.82 -41.81 -3.00
N GLY A 159 1.61 -41.47 -1.72
CA GLY A 159 2.56 -40.66 -0.94
C GLY A 159 2.49 -39.15 -1.21
N SER A 160 1.62 -38.71 -2.13
CA SER A 160 1.32 -37.30 -2.36
C SER A 160 0.06 -36.90 -1.59
N VAL A 161 0.10 -35.72 -0.98
CA VAL A 161 -1.04 -35.15 -0.24
C VAL A 161 -1.62 -34.01 -1.05
N TYR A 162 -2.93 -34.07 -1.26
CA TYR A 162 -3.71 -33.04 -1.92
C TYR A 162 -4.38 -32.17 -0.87
N ILE A 163 -4.23 -30.85 -0.99
CA ILE A 163 -4.87 -29.87 -0.10
C ILE A 163 -5.84 -28.99 -0.90
N ASN A 164 -6.90 -28.55 -0.24
CA ASN A 164 -7.97 -27.72 -0.84
C ASN A 164 -7.63 -26.22 -0.93
N VAL A 165 -6.35 -25.87 -0.86
CA VAL A 165 -5.82 -24.51 -1.03
C VAL A 165 -4.82 -24.52 -2.18
N GLY A 166 -4.82 -23.47 -3.00
CA GLY A 166 -4.03 -23.41 -4.23
C GLY A 166 -3.51 -22.01 -4.52
N SER A 167 -3.14 -21.74 -5.76
CA SER A 167 -2.57 -20.42 -6.13
C SER A 167 -3.57 -19.27 -5.94
N SER A 168 -4.87 -19.54 -5.98
CA SER A 168 -5.91 -18.54 -5.65
C SER A 168 -5.87 -18.07 -4.19
N SER A 169 -5.28 -18.87 -3.29
CA SER A 169 -5.07 -18.55 -1.88
C SER A 169 -3.65 -18.07 -1.58
N GLY A 170 -2.81 -17.87 -2.60
CA GLY A 170 -1.41 -17.44 -2.42
C GLY A 170 -0.42 -18.59 -2.15
N VAL A 171 -0.82 -19.85 -2.35
CA VAL A 171 0.09 -21.01 -2.23
C VAL A 171 1.10 -21.02 -3.38
N GLN A 172 2.37 -21.25 -3.06
CA GLN A 172 3.47 -21.35 -4.00
C GLN A 172 4.20 -22.69 -3.89
N VAL A 173 4.86 -23.10 -4.99
CA VAL A 173 5.72 -24.29 -4.98
C VAL A 173 6.93 -24.02 -4.08
N GLY A 174 7.21 -24.92 -3.16
CA GLY A 174 8.25 -24.77 -2.15
C GLY A 174 7.73 -24.35 -0.76
N ASP A 175 6.49 -23.87 -0.67
CA ASP A 175 5.86 -23.57 0.61
C ASP A 175 5.82 -24.80 1.52
N THR A 176 5.93 -24.57 2.83
CA THR A 176 5.82 -25.61 3.85
C THR A 176 4.57 -25.37 4.69
N PHE A 177 3.74 -26.39 4.82
CA PHE A 177 2.55 -26.40 5.65
C PHE A 177 2.77 -27.31 6.84
N GLU A 178 2.26 -26.93 8.00
CA GLU A 178 2.09 -27.82 9.14
C GLU A 178 0.76 -28.56 9.00
N VAL A 179 0.79 -29.88 9.19
CA VAL A 179 -0.39 -30.74 9.16
C VAL A 179 -0.74 -31.13 10.58
N SER A 180 -1.97 -30.85 11.00
CA SER A 180 -2.47 -31.15 12.33
C SER A 180 -3.80 -31.90 12.27
N ARG A 181 -3.95 -32.88 13.17
CA ARG A 181 -5.16 -33.71 13.28
C ARG A 181 -6.05 -33.17 14.37
N ILE A 182 -7.32 -32.98 14.04
CA ILE A 182 -8.34 -32.60 15.01
C ILE A 182 -8.59 -33.79 15.94
N VAL A 183 -8.21 -33.65 17.22
CA VAL A 183 -8.41 -34.69 18.24
C VAL A 183 -9.68 -34.46 19.06
N LYS A 184 -10.07 -33.20 19.25
CA LYS A 184 -11.30 -32.87 19.99
C LYS A 184 -11.87 -31.54 19.51
N GLU A 185 -13.16 -31.54 19.21
CA GLU A 185 -13.95 -30.32 19.07
C GLU A 185 -14.59 -30.02 20.43
N VAL A 186 -14.25 -28.89 21.02
CA VAL A 186 -14.93 -28.36 22.20
C VAL A 186 -16.19 -27.65 21.71
N LYS A 187 -17.35 -28.19 22.05
CA LYS A 187 -18.65 -27.61 21.67
C LYS A 187 -19.32 -27.00 22.87
N ASP A 188 -20.03 -25.90 22.64
CA ASP A 188 -20.92 -25.33 23.64
C ASP A 188 -22.03 -26.35 23.97
N PRO A 189 -22.29 -26.65 25.26
CA PRO A 189 -23.27 -27.66 25.66
C PRO A 189 -24.72 -27.29 25.30
N VAL A 190 -25.02 -26.00 25.09
CA VAL A 190 -26.36 -25.47 24.81
C VAL A 190 -26.53 -25.16 23.33
N THR A 191 -25.60 -24.43 22.72
CA THR A 191 -25.72 -24.02 21.30
C THR A 191 -25.22 -25.09 20.33
N LYS A 192 -24.45 -26.07 20.81
CA LYS A 192 -23.71 -27.07 20.01
C LYS A 192 -22.74 -26.45 19.00
N GLU A 193 -22.45 -25.16 19.14
CA GLU A 193 -21.45 -24.48 18.32
C GLU A 193 -20.05 -24.95 18.71
N VAL A 194 -19.16 -25.04 17.73
CA VAL A 194 -17.76 -25.39 17.96
C VAL A 194 -17.06 -24.16 18.51
N LEU A 195 -16.65 -24.24 19.78
CA LEU A 195 -15.94 -23.17 20.48
C LEU A 195 -14.44 -23.24 20.25
N ASP A 196 -13.89 -24.46 20.21
CA ASP A 196 -12.46 -24.66 20.04
C ASP A 196 -12.18 -26.02 19.38
N VAL A 197 -11.06 -26.13 18.68
CA VAL A 197 -10.61 -27.33 18.00
C VAL A 197 -9.20 -27.65 18.47
N VAL A 198 -9.11 -28.62 19.38
CA VAL A 198 -7.81 -29.12 19.83
C VAL A 198 -7.20 -29.95 18.71
N THR A 199 -6.05 -29.51 18.22
CA THR A 199 -5.28 -30.18 17.16
C THR A 199 -3.99 -30.78 17.69
N ALA A 200 -3.62 -31.94 17.19
CA ALA A 200 -2.33 -32.58 17.44
C ALA A 200 -1.44 -32.52 16.19
N PRO A 201 -0.16 -32.14 16.28
CA PRO A 201 0.73 -32.08 15.12
C PRO A 201 0.99 -33.48 14.56
N VAL A 202 0.85 -33.63 13.24
CA VAL A 202 1.06 -34.89 12.51
C VAL A 202 2.41 -34.86 11.78
N GLY A 203 2.74 -33.70 11.16
CA GLY A 203 3.98 -33.49 10.43
C GLY A 203 3.96 -32.22 9.60
N SER A 204 4.86 -32.14 8.62
CA SER A 204 4.94 -31.06 7.65
C SER A 204 4.70 -31.54 6.23
N LEU A 205 4.15 -30.66 5.40
CA LEU A 205 3.84 -30.89 4.00
C LEU A 205 4.60 -29.86 3.16
N LYS A 206 5.48 -30.31 2.27
CA LYS A 206 6.18 -29.43 1.33
C LYS A 206 5.48 -29.44 -0.02
N ILE A 207 5.07 -28.29 -0.51
CA ILE A 207 4.34 -28.17 -1.77
C ILE A 207 5.27 -28.37 -2.97
N THR A 208 4.90 -29.31 -3.84
CA THR A 208 5.64 -29.65 -5.06
C THR A 208 4.93 -29.18 -6.33
N SER A 209 3.61 -29.04 -6.30
CA SER A 209 2.81 -28.55 -7.42
C SER A 209 1.62 -27.76 -6.92
N VAL A 210 1.29 -26.66 -7.60
CA VAL A 210 0.14 -25.82 -7.27
C VAL A 210 -0.76 -25.68 -8.49
N ARG A 211 -2.06 -25.80 -8.27
CA ARG A 211 -3.12 -25.44 -9.22
C ARG A 211 -3.98 -24.35 -8.60
N GLU A 212 -4.94 -23.84 -9.36
CA GLU A 212 -5.78 -22.71 -8.93
C GLU A 212 -6.46 -22.95 -7.58
N LYS A 213 -7.07 -24.13 -7.39
CA LYS A 213 -7.88 -24.45 -6.21
C LYS A 213 -7.31 -25.54 -5.30
N ILE A 214 -6.23 -26.20 -5.74
CA ILE A 214 -5.62 -27.31 -5.01
C ILE A 214 -4.10 -27.20 -5.11
N ALA A 215 -3.41 -27.73 -4.10
CA ALA A 215 -1.97 -27.92 -4.14
C ALA A 215 -1.64 -29.37 -3.78
N ILE A 216 -0.51 -29.83 -4.29
CA ILE A 216 0.01 -31.18 -4.10
C ILE A 216 1.37 -31.03 -3.45
N GLY A 217 1.62 -31.82 -2.41
CA GLY A 217 2.89 -31.81 -1.71
C GLY A 217 3.33 -33.19 -1.25
N SER A 218 4.61 -33.28 -0.92
CA SER A 218 5.19 -34.43 -0.23
C SER A 218 5.12 -34.23 1.28
N PHE A 219 4.58 -35.22 1.97
CA PHE A 219 4.43 -35.19 3.42
C PHE A 219 5.64 -35.79 4.12
N SER A 220 6.03 -35.21 5.25
CA SER A 220 7.07 -35.68 6.16
C SER A 220 6.57 -35.59 7.59
N GLY A 221 6.53 -36.71 8.31
CA GLY A 221 6.04 -36.72 9.69
C GLY A 221 6.06 -38.11 10.32
N GLY A 222 5.77 -38.15 11.63
CA GLY A 222 5.78 -39.39 12.41
C GLY A 222 4.57 -40.29 12.15
N GLN A 223 3.49 -39.74 11.57
CA GLN A 223 2.26 -40.48 11.27
C GLN A 223 1.72 -40.09 9.88
N PRO A 224 1.06 -41.02 9.16
CA PRO A 224 0.47 -40.69 7.87
C PRO A 224 -0.70 -39.69 8.04
N PRO A 225 -0.80 -38.69 7.15
CA PRO A 225 -1.91 -37.75 7.11
C PRO A 225 -3.18 -38.46 6.66
N LYS A 226 -4.34 -37.93 7.08
CA LYS A 226 -5.66 -38.43 6.73
C LYS A 226 -6.50 -37.33 6.10
N GLU A 227 -7.48 -37.73 5.30
CA GLU A 227 -8.49 -36.82 4.77
C GLU A 227 -9.18 -36.08 5.93
N GLY A 228 -9.31 -34.75 5.78
CA GLY A 228 -9.90 -33.88 6.79
C GLY A 228 -8.92 -33.29 7.82
N ASP A 229 -7.67 -33.77 7.89
CA ASP A 229 -6.62 -33.15 8.71
C ASP A 229 -6.44 -31.66 8.28
N ARG A 230 -6.21 -30.77 9.26
CA ARG A 230 -6.02 -29.33 9.04
C ARG A 230 -4.60 -29.08 8.53
N VAL A 231 -4.45 -28.15 7.61
CA VAL A 231 -3.14 -27.68 7.13
C VAL A 231 -3.04 -26.17 7.28
N GLU A 232 -1.88 -25.70 7.72
CA GLU A 232 -1.63 -24.28 8.00
C GLU A 232 -0.24 -23.90 7.47
N LYS A 233 -0.13 -22.80 6.74
CA LYS A 233 1.16 -22.38 6.17
C LYS A 233 2.09 -21.89 7.29
N LYS A 234 3.33 -22.40 7.31
CA LYS A 234 4.37 -21.97 8.23
C LYS A 234 5.12 -20.74 7.74
#